data_AF-A0A0U3AK51-F1
#
_entry.id   AF-A0A0U3AK51-F1
#
_cell.length_a   1.000
_cell.length_b   1.000
_cell.length_c   1.000
_cell.angle_alpha   90.00
_cell.angle_beta   90.00
_cell.angle_gamma   90.00
#
_symmetry.space_group_name_H-M   'P 1'
#
loop_
_entity.id
_entity.type
_entity.pdbx_description
1 polymer ?
#
loop_
_entity_poly.entity_id
_entity_poly.type
_entity_poly.pdbx_seq_one_letter_code
_entity_poly.pdbx_strand_id
1 'polypeptide(L)'
;MLGLYTTSAPALTVQQFSDICASAPGECSELPVIQAYVGGALDLLATLDEQTEYLETLYCKEPQKLFDVAAIVRFMQQQPEQFANSNAMLLLIRYFEQYGGCEK
;
A
#
# COMPACT_ATOMS: atom_id res chain seq x y z
N MET A 1 29.73 -25.39 -3.81
CA MET A 1 29.21 -24.16 -4.44
C MET A 1 27.93 -23.78 -3.72
N LEU A 2 27.96 -22.75 -2.88
CA LEU A 2 26.74 -22.12 -2.36
C LEU A 2 26.18 -21.26 -3.49
N GLY A 3 25.14 -21.76 -4.17
CA GLY A 3 24.41 -20.97 -5.15
C GLY A 3 23.79 -19.77 -4.44
N LEU A 4 24.17 -18.56 -4.85
CA LEU A 4 23.49 -17.33 -4.46
C LEU A 4 22.09 -17.40 -5.04
N TYR A 5 21.11 -17.83 -4.24
CA TYR A 5 19.71 -17.66 -4.59
C TYR A 5 19.43 -16.16 -4.60
N THR A 6 19.30 -15.59 -5.79
CA THR A 6 18.76 -14.25 -5.96
C THR A 6 17.28 -14.31 -5.61
N THR A 7 16.93 -14.05 -4.36
CA THR A 7 15.54 -13.84 -3.95
C THR A 7 15.11 -12.46 -4.46
N SER A 8 14.49 -12.45 -5.63
CA SER A 8 13.81 -11.25 -6.15
C SER A 8 12.40 -11.19 -5.58
N ALA A 9 12.01 -10.06 -5.01
CA ALA A 9 10.64 -9.79 -4.58
C ALA A 9 9.99 -8.87 -5.62
N PRO A 10 9.26 -9.40 -6.61
CA PRO A 10 8.55 -8.57 -7.57
C PRO A 10 7.45 -7.77 -6.88
N ALA A 11 7.20 -6.55 -7.35
CA ALA A 11 6.06 -5.77 -6.88
C ALA A 11 4.75 -6.48 -7.24
N LEU A 12 3.81 -6.53 -6.31
CA LEU A 12 2.50 -7.13 -6.55
C LEU A 12 1.70 -6.28 -7.54
N THR A 13 1.01 -6.96 -8.45
CA THR A 13 -0.08 -6.33 -9.21
C THR A 13 -1.33 -6.23 -8.34
N VAL A 14 -2.28 -5.37 -8.75
CA VAL A 14 -3.60 -5.28 -8.10
C VAL A 14 -4.29 -6.66 -8.11
N GLN A 15 -4.21 -7.40 -9.22
CA GLN A 15 -4.80 -8.75 -9.28
C GLN A 15 -4.17 -9.69 -8.25
N GLN A 16 -2.83 -9.72 -8.15
CA GLN A 16 -2.14 -10.59 -7.19
C GLN A 16 -2.47 -10.21 -5.75
N PHE A 17 -2.57 -8.91 -5.45
CA PHE A 17 -3.04 -8.42 -4.16
C PHE A 17 -4.47 -8.91 -3.86
N SER A 18 -5.38 -8.77 -4.83
CA SER A 18 -6.77 -9.23 -4.72
C SER A 18 -6.85 -10.74 -4.52
N ASP A 19 -6.04 -11.52 -5.24
CA ASP A 19 -6.00 -12.99 -5.12
C ASP A 19 -5.52 -13.42 -3.72
N ILE A 20 -4.49 -12.74 -3.18
CA ILE A 20 -4.04 -12.97 -1.80
C ILE A 20 -5.17 -12.64 -0.81
N CYS A 21 -5.82 -11.49 -0.97
CA CYS A 21 -6.96 -11.11 -0.12
C CYS A 21 -8.12 -12.11 -0.20
N ALA A 22 -8.44 -12.63 -1.39
CA ALA A 22 -9.51 -13.61 -1.58
C ALA A 22 -9.21 -14.95 -0.90
N SER A 23 -7.93 -15.26 -0.65
CA SER A 23 -7.49 -16.45 0.08
C SER A 23 -7.53 -16.31 1.60
N ALA A 24 -7.85 -15.12 2.12
CA ALA A 24 -7.87 -14.85 3.55
C ALA A 24 -8.98 -15.65 4.26
N PRO A 25 -8.68 -16.30 5.41
CA PRO A 25 -9.72 -16.93 6.24
C PRO A 25 -10.55 -15.90 7.04
N GLY A 26 -10.19 -14.62 6.99
CA GLY A 26 -10.81 -13.50 7.71
C GLY A 26 -10.61 -12.20 6.94
N GLU A 27 -10.51 -11.06 7.65
CA GLU A 27 -10.26 -9.77 7.00
C GLU A 27 -8.89 -9.78 6.30
N CYS A 28 -8.79 -9.27 5.07
CA CYS A 28 -7.53 -9.27 4.33
C CYS A 28 -6.41 -8.51 5.08
N SER A 29 -6.76 -7.45 5.82
CA SER A 29 -5.81 -6.67 6.63
C SER A 29 -5.22 -7.43 7.83
N GLU A 30 -5.75 -8.60 8.16
CA GLU A 30 -5.22 -9.48 9.21
C GLU A 30 -4.19 -10.48 8.67
N LEU A 31 -4.06 -10.62 7.34
CA LEU A 31 -3.04 -11.47 6.75
C LEU A 31 -1.64 -10.89 7.02
N PRO A 32 -0.70 -11.65 7.63
CA PRO A 32 0.64 -11.14 7.93
C PRO A 32 1.40 -10.63 6.70
N VAL A 33 1.21 -11.28 5.54
CA VAL A 33 1.82 -10.85 4.28
C VAL A 33 1.29 -9.50 3.81
N ILE A 34 0.00 -9.21 4.02
CA ILE A 34 -0.63 -7.94 3.64
C ILE A 34 -0.22 -6.83 4.61
N GLN A 35 -0.17 -7.14 5.91
CA GLN A 35 0.35 -6.20 6.92
C GLN A 35 1.79 -5.81 6.61
N ALA A 36 2.66 -6.77 6.31
CA ALA A 36 4.04 -6.49 5.95
C ALA A 36 4.15 -5.72 4.62
N TYR A 37 3.33 -6.06 3.62
CA TYR A 37 3.33 -5.40 2.32
C TYR A 37 2.90 -3.93 2.42
N VAL A 38 1.76 -3.64 3.06
CA VAL A 38 1.27 -2.28 3.27
C VAL A 38 2.18 -1.53 4.25
N GLY A 39 2.58 -2.17 5.35
CA GLY A 39 3.48 -1.60 6.35
C GLY A 39 4.82 -1.16 5.75
N GLY A 40 5.43 -1.97 4.88
CA GLY A 40 6.67 -1.59 4.21
C GLY A 40 6.55 -0.35 3.33
N ALA A 41 5.38 -0.11 2.73
CA ALA A 41 5.13 1.13 2.00
C ALA A 41 4.90 2.33 2.94
N LEU A 42 4.21 2.11 4.06
CA LEU A 42 4.04 3.14 5.09
C LEU A 42 5.39 3.54 5.72
N ASP A 43 6.28 2.58 5.99
CA ASP A 43 7.64 2.83 6.47
C ASP A 43 8.45 3.66 5.47
N LEU A 44 8.34 3.37 4.17
CA LEU A 44 8.97 4.17 3.13
C LEU A 44 8.43 5.60 3.13
N LEU A 45 7.11 5.78 3.20
CA LEU A 45 6.50 7.11 3.24
C LEU A 45 6.92 7.89 4.51
N ALA A 46 6.92 7.26 5.67
CA ALA A 46 7.41 7.87 6.90
C ALA A 46 8.89 8.28 6.79
N THR A 47 9.73 7.42 6.22
CA THR A 47 11.16 7.71 6.02
C THR A 47 11.36 8.93 5.12
N LEU A 48 10.57 9.05 4.05
CA LEU A 48 10.63 10.21 3.15
C LEU A 48 10.16 11.48 3.86
N ASP A 49 9.11 11.39 4.65
CA ASP A 49 8.55 12.51 5.40
C ASP A 49 9.53 13.03 6.45
N GLU A 50 10.12 12.14 7.26
CA GLU A 50 11.11 12.50 8.29
C GLU A 50 12.30 13.28 7.72
N GLN A 51 12.69 13.00 6.48
CA GLN A 51 13.86 13.62 5.84
C GLN A 51 13.52 14.90 5.08
N THR A 52 12.28 15.10 4.66
CA THR A 52 11.95 16.12 3.64
C THR A 52 10.61 16.83 3.80
N GLU A 53 9.82 16.55 4.84
CA GLU A 53 8.42 17.00 4.97
C GLU A 53 7.58 16.60 3.74
N TYR A 54 7.99 15.49 3.08
CA TYR A 54 7.45 15.03 1.80
C TYR A 54 5.93 14.97 1.79
N LEU A 55 5.35 14.39 2.84
CA LEU A 55 3.92 14.18 2.91
C LEU A 55 3.17 15.47 3.25
N GLU A 56 3.77 16.38 4.03
CA GLU A 56 3.18 17.70 4.32
C GLU A 56 3.03 18.56 3.06
N THR A 57 3.95 18.44 2.11
CA THR A 57 3.87 19.18 0.83
C THR A 57 2.82 18.61 -0.13
N LEU A 58 2.46 17.34 0.03
CA LEU A 58 1.55 16.62 -0.87
C LEU A 58 0.12 16.51 -0.33
N TYR A 59 -0.02 16.48 1.00
CA TYR A 59 -1.29 16.21 1.67
C TYR A 59 -1.66 17.33 2.65
N CYS A 60 -2.90 17.81 2.56
CA CYS A 60 -3.43 18.85 3.43
C CYS A 60 -3.83 18.32 4.82
N LYS A 61 -4.04 17.01 4.97
CA LYS A 61 -4.29 16.38 6.28
C LYS A 61 -3.01 15.79 6.82
N GLU A 62 -2.90 15.78 8.15
CA GLU A 62 -1.81 15.13 8.88
C GLU A 62 -1.64 13.67 8.40
N PRO A 63 -0.55 13.36 7.67
CA PRO A 63 -0.41 12.10 6.94
C PRO A 63 -0.42 10.87 7.86
N GLN A 64 0.11 10.99 9.07
CA GLN A 64 0.13 9.92 10.07
C GLN A 64 -1.27 9.42 10.44
N LYS A 65 -2.30 10.28 10.38
CA LYS A 65 -3.70 9.86 10.63
C LYS A 65 -4.26 8.95 9.54
N LEU A 66 -3.60 8.89 8.39
CA LEU A 66 -3.98 8.05 7.26
C LEU A 66 -3.23 6.71 7.26
N PHE A 67 -2.31 6.48 8.20
CA PHE A 67 -1.54 5.22 8.34
C PHE A 67 -2.42 4.13 9.00
N ASP A 68 -3.58 3.87 8.39
CA ASP A 68 -4.54 2.85 8.81
C ASP A 68 -4.52 1.72 7.79
N VAL A 69 -3.83 0.63 8.15
CA VAL A 69 -3.68 -0.56 7.29
C VAL A 69 -5.04 -1.14 6.90
N ALA A 70 -6.01 -1.17 7.81
CA ALA A 70 -7.31 -1.75 7.52
C ALA A 70 -8.10 -0.88 6.52
N ALA A 71 -8.08 0.44 6.71
CA ALA A 71 -8.71 1.38 5.77
C ALA A 71 -8.05 1.33 4.38
N ILE A 72 -6.73 1.31 4.33
CA ILE A 72 -5.96 1.20 3.08
C ILE A 72 -6.30 -0.10 2.35
N VAL A 73 -6.25 -1.24 3.04
CA VAL A 73 -6.54 -2.54 2.42
C VAL A 73 -7.97 -2.58 1.88
N ARG A 74 -8.96 -2.10 2.63
CA ARG A 74 -10.35 -2.01 2.16
C ARG A 74 -10.47 -1.11 0.92
N PHE A 75 -9.79 0.02 0.91
CA PHE A 75 -9.77 0.90 -0.26
C PHE A 75 -9.18 0.19 -1.48
N MET A 76 -8.06 -0.52 -1.30
CA MET A 76 -7.40 -1.26 -2.38
C MET A 76 -8.27 -2.39 -2.94
N GLN A 77 -9.04 -3.09 -2.08
CA GLN A 77 -9.94 -4.17 -2.49
C GLN A 77 -11.15 -3.69 -3.30
N GLN A 78 -11.54 -2.41 -3.18
CA GLN A 78 -12.72 -1.85 -3.86
C GLN A 78 -12.43 -1.35 -5.29
N GLN A 79 -11.20 -1.48 -5.77
CA GLN A 79 -10.78 -0.84 -7.02
C GLN A 79 -11.24 -1.62 -8.26
N PRO A 80 -11.57 -0.93 -9.38
CA PRO A 80 -12.06 -1.58 -10.58
C PRO A 80 -11.03 -2.52 -11.24
N GLU A 81 -11.52 -3.56 -11.91
CA GLU A 81 -10.71 -4.55 -12.65
C GLU A 81 -9.77 -3.93 -13.70
N GLN A 82 -10.08 -2.73 -14.19
CA GLN A 82 -9.21 -2.02 -15.14
C GLN A 82 -7.79 -1.77 -14.61
N PHE A 83 -7.58 -1.83 -13.29
CA PHE A 83 -6.25 -1.70 -12.67
C PHE A 83 -5.54 -3.04 -12.43
N ALA A 84 -6.11 -4.19 -12.81
CA ALA A 84 -5.63 -5.52 -12.46
C ALA A 84 -4.12 -5.74 -12.68
N ASN A 85 -3.57 -5.23 -13.80
CA ASN A 85 -2.16 -5.39 -14.16
C ASN A 85 -1.25 -4.27 -13.63
N SER A 86 -1.81 -3.25 -12.98
CA SER A 86 -1.05 -2.15 -12.39
C SER A 86 -0.38 -2.60 -11.09
N ASN A 87 0.70 -1.92 -10.69
CA ASN A 87 1.30 -2.11 -9.38
C ASN A 87 0.28 -1.76 -8.28
N ALA A 88 0.07 -2.65 -7.32
CA ALA A 88 -0.93 -2.45 -6.27
C ALA A 88 -0.62 -1.25 -5.38
N MET A 89 0.65 -0.89 -5.19
CA MET A 89 1.04 0.28 -4.38
C MET A 89 0.59 1.61 -4.99
N LEU A 90 0.24 1.66 -6.28
CA LEU A 90 -0.41 2.85 -6.85
C LEU A 90 -1.76 3.12 -6.20
N LEU A 91 -2.47 2.08 -5.72
CA LEU A 91 -3.73 2.24 -5.02
C LEU A 91 -3.53 2.79 -3.60
N LEU A 92 -2.40 2.49 -2.95
CA LEU A 92 -2.02 3.11 -1.69
C LEU A 92 -1.77 4.60 -1.89
N ILE A 93 -1.00 5.00 -2.92
CA ILE A 93 -0.81 6.43 -3.23
C ILE A 93 -2.15 7.14 -3.47
N ARG A 94 -3.04 6.52 -4.25
CA ARG A 94 -4.40 7.06 -4.49
C ARG A 94 -5.23 7.18 -3.23
N TYR A 95 -5.09 6.27 -2.27
CA TYR A 95 -5.75 6.40 -0.97
C TYR A 95 -5.30 7.68 -0.26
N PHE A 96 -3.99 7.93 -0.20
CA PHE A 96 -3.48 9.16 0.40
C PHE A 96 -3.92 10.41 -0.39
N GLU A 97 -3.91 10.37 -1.72
CA GLU A 97 -4.42 11.48 -2.54
C GLU A 97 -5.90 11.75 -2.31
N GLN A 98 -6.73 10.71 -2.20
CA GLN A 98 -8.17 10.84 -2.03
C GLN A 98 -8.57 11.31 -0.62
N TYR A 99 -7.91 10.78 0.42
CA TYR A 99 -8.30 11.05 1.81
C TYR A 99 -7.44 12.10 2.49
N GLY A 100 -6.22 12.33 2.02
CA GLY A 100 -5.27 13.31 2.54
C GLY A 100 -4.99 14.49 1.62
N GLY A 101 -5.32 14.39 0.34
CA GLY A 101 -5.12 15.47 -0.62
C GLY A 101 -5.90 16.73 -0.25
N CYS A 102 -5.41 17.88 -0.70
CA CYS A 102 -6.13 19.14 -0.60
C CYS A 102 -7.38 19.07 -1.48
N GLU A 103 -8.56 19.33 -0.91
CA GLU A 103 -9.77 19.55 -1.71
C GLU A 103 -9.48 20.67 -2.71
N LYS A 104 -9.71 20.40 -4.01
CA LYS A 104 -9.63 21.41 -5.05
C LYS A 104 -10.92 22.21 -5.13
#